data_AF-A0A450X6Q2-F1
#
_entry.id   AF-A0A450X6Q2-F1
#
_cell.length_a   1.000
_cell.length_b   1.000
_cell.length_c   1.000
_cell.angle_alpha   90.00
_cell.angle_beta   90.00
_cell.angle_gamma   90.00
#
_symmetry.space_group_name_H-M   'P 1'
#
loop_
_entity.id
_entity.type
_entity.pdbx_description
1 polymer ?
#
loop_
_entity_poly.entity_id
_entity_poly.type
_entity_poly.pdbx_seq_one_letter_code
_entity_poly.pdbx_strand_id
1 'polypeptide(L)'
;MSKIEWLKGGKTWNPVTGCTKTSRGCRNCYAARMSKRLAGRCGYPKDHPFRVTLHPDRVDIPYRWKETRRVFVCSMGDLFHPNVPFDFIDRIFDTIWHTPRHRYLILTKRTDRMVEYIQERAYRRTFGWTNYGRGAYYPGRFEHYEDIVMRDMCGYRGDLDENQNWLGCNHPEIAGLPDEYEKGCSPYECPIASIASDRESLEKIGVADDYEFEPDGEGGEYALDCEWMRINNRPRHAWPGNLCLGFSAEDQKTFEDRIGDFFVLRRNLPKEAILFMSYEPALGPIDTNIDHPYRWSPLLDTHLFEMGSQVMRRPYLDWVIAGCETGPGARPMDPDWIRSIRDQCREARIPFFLKKLDPKGERMLDGRMWEETPFENENDALMIHTPVKKIFVCSPYTGDIQQNQVLARRICAKVRERGGNPFAPHLFYTQFLDEKNRKERDAGIALGLDFMRVCDEVLVFRGNGVSAGMKREIAHAERLSLPITYVGDGYL
;
A
#
# COMPACT_ATOMS: atom_id res chain seq x y z
N MET A 1 -15.72 3.24 23.66
CA MET A 1 -15.64 2.28 22.54
C MET A 1 -14.68 1.17 22.93
N SER A 2 -14.96 -0.09 22.58
CA SER A 2 -14.01 -1.18 22.82
C SER A 2 -12.72 -0.93 22.03
N LYS A 3 -11.57 -1.14 22.67
CA LYS A 3 -10.25 -1.08 22.03
C LYS A 3 -10.26 -2.07 20.84
N ILE A 4 -9.91 -1.61 19.64
CA ILE A 4 -9.76 -2.48 18.48
C ILE A 4 -8.35 -3.05 18.55
N GLU A 5 -8.22 -4.35 18.76
CA GLU A 5 -6.98 -4.98 19.22
C GLU A 5 -5.84 -4.92 18.19
N TRP A 6 -6.15 -4.96 16.88
CA TRP A 6 -5.16 -4.76 15.81
C TRP A 6 -4.77 -3.28 15.60
N LEU A 7 -5.47 -2.35 16.25
CA LEU A 7 -5.10 -0.94 16.28
C LEU A 7 -4.34 -0.64 17.59
N LYS A 8 -3.12 -1.17 17.75
CA LYS A 8 -2.23 -0.80 18.87
C LYS A 8 -2.07 0.73 18.90
N GLY A 9 -2.63 1.40 19.92
CA GLY A 9 -2.63 2.87 20.04
C GLY A 9 -3.55 3.64 19.07
N GLY A 10 -4.39 2.94 18.30
CA GLY A 10 -5.19 3.57 17.24
C GLY A 10 -6.53 4.16 17.68
N LYS A 11 -7.20 4.84 16.74
CA LYS A 11 -8.49 5.50 16.91
C LYS A 11 -9.52 4.95 15.92
N THR A 12 -10.79 5.18 16.22
CA THR A 12 -11.87 5.00 15.25
C THR A 12 -12.32 6.36 14.75
N TRP A 13 -12.64 6.43 13.46
CA TRP A 13 -13.21 7.61 12.83
C TRP A 13 -14.51 7.20 12.14
N ASN A 14 -15.64 7.76 12.56
CA ASN A 14 -16.97 7.32 12.13
C ASN A 14 -17.76 8.47 11.48
N PRO A 15 -17.36 8.94 10.27
CA PRO A 15 -18.13 9.89 9.47
C PRO A 15 -19.42 9.25 8.90
N VAL A 16 -19.49 7.91 8.86
CA VAL A 16 -20.72 7.14 8.60
C VAL A 16 -20.98 6.18 9.75
N THR A 17 -22.23 6.08 10.18
CA THR A 17 -22.70 5.07 11.14
C THR A 17 -23.94 4.36 10.62
N GLY A 18 -24.17 3.13 11.05
CA GLY A 18 -25.32 2.34 10.60
C GLY A 18 -25.03 1.61 9.28
N CYS A 19 -25.77 0.54 9.04
CA CYS A 19 -25.54 -0.37 7.91
C CYS A 19 -26.75 -1.29 7.70
N THR A 20 -26.85 -1.91 6.53
CA THR A 20 -27.76 -3.03 6.26
C THR A 20 -27.01 -4.37 6.26
N LYS A 21 -27.68 -5.45 6.68
CA LYS A 21 -27.07 -6.78 6.73
C LYS A 21 -26.98 -7.36 5.32
N THR A 22 -25.78 -7.81 4.92
CA THR A 22 -25.53 -8.36 3.57
C THR A 22 -24.91 -9.76 3.55
N SER A 23 -24.47 -10.27 4.70
CA SER A 23 -23.85 -11.60 4.80
C SER A 23 -24.21 -12.32 6.09
N ARG A 24 -23.84 -13.61 6.16
CA ARG A 24 -23.99 -14.44 7.36
C ARG A 24 -23.21 -13.89 8.56
N GLY A 25 -22.12 -13.14 8.33
CA GLY A 25 -21.37 -12.43 9.37
C GLY A 25 -22.18 -11.33 10.05
N CYS A 26 -23.15 -10.73 9.36
CA CYS A 26 -23.97 -9.64 9.90
C CYS A 26 -25.03 -10.11 10.91
N ARG A 27 -25.25 -11.43 11.07
CA ARG A 27 -26.31 -11.98 11.94
C ARG A 27 -26.18 -11.48 13.38
N ASN A 28 -25.00 -11.62 13.98
CA ASN A 28 -24.70 -11.21 15.37
C ASN A 28 -23.86 -9.93 15.44
N CYS A 29 -23.97 -9.04 14.45
CA CYS A 29 -23.16 -7.83 14.31
C CYS A 29 -23.08 -7.00 15.60
N TYR A 30 -21.85 -6.77 16.08
CA TYR A 30 -21.56 -5.93 17.25
C TYR A 30 -22.08 -4.50 17.07
N ALA A 31 -21.83 -3.87 15.93
CA ALA A 31 -22.23 -2.48 15.66
C ALA A 31 -23.76 -2.31 15.72
N ALA A 32 -24.51 -3.24 15.14
CA ALA A 32 -25.97 -3.25 15.21
C ALA A 32 -26.47 -3.35 16.66
N ARG A 33 -25.86 -4.21 17.48
CA ARG A 33 -26.20 -4.36 18.90
C ARG A 33 -25.85 -3.12 19.72
N MET A 34 -24.68 -2.54 19.45
CA MET A 34 -24.19 -1.35 20.15
C MET A 34 -25.02 -0.11 19.78
N SER A 35 -25.48 0.01 18.53
CA SER A 35 -26.34 1.13 18.11
C SER A 35 -27.62 1.22 18.95
N LYS A 36 -28.23 0.09 19.34
CA LYS A 36 -29.39 0.06 20.23
C LYS A 36 -29.11 0.69 21.60
N ARG A 37 -27.90 0.52 22.13
CA ARG A 37 -27.49 1.12 23.42
C ARG A 37 -27.23 2.62 23.29
N LEU A 38 -26.80 3.04 22.11
CA LEU A 38 -26.47 4.42 21.78
C LEU A 38 -27.65 5.21 21.19
N ALA A 39 -28.83 4.60 21.05
CA ALA A 39 -30.00 5.24 20.46
C ALA A 39 -30.28 6.63 21.08
N GLY A 40 -30.40 7.64 20.23
CA GLY A 40 -30.58 9.05 20.60
C GLY A 40 -29.33 9.77 21.11
N ARG A 41 -28.15 9.15 21.04
CA ARG A 41 -26.86 9.69 21.53
C ARG A 41 -25.76 9.45 20.51
N CYS A 42 -24.65 10.20 20.60
CA CYS A 42 -23.45 9.99 19.78
C CYS A 42 -23.70 9.89 18.26
N GLY A 43 -24.73 10.54 17.73
CA GLY A 43 -25.13 10.50 16.32
C GLY A 43 -25.95 9.27 15.89
N TYR A 44 -26.51 8.49 16.81
CA TYR A 44 -27.41 7.38 16.47
C TYR A 44 -28.88 7.83 16.61
N PRO A 45 -29.74 7.64 15.58
CA PRO A 45 -31.17 7.94 15.68
C PRO A 45 -31.86 7.20 16.84
N LYS A 46 -32.93 7.78 17.40
CA LYS A 46 -33.64 7.19 18.55
C LYS A 46 -34.54 6.01 18.14
N ASP A 47 -35.18 6.13 16.99
CA ASP A 47 -36.13 5.20 16.39
C ASP A 47 -35.44 4.02 15.70
N HIS A 48 -34.58 4.34 14.74
CA HIS A 48 -33.85 3.38 13.91
C HIS A 48 -32.34 3.59 14.09
N PRO A 49 -31.79 3.22 15.25
CA PRO A 49 -30.41 3.56 15.62
C PRO A 49 -29.35 2.98 14.68
N PHE A 50 -29.65 1.93 13.91
CA PHE A 50 -28.71 1.36 12.94
C PHE A 50 -28.94 1.80 11.49
N ARG A 51 -29.85 2.76 11.27
CA ARG A 51 -30.04 3.39 9.95
C ARG A 51 -28.75 4.08 9.53
N VAL A 52 -28.38 3.93 8.25
CA VAL A 52 -27.24 4.67 7.68
C VAL A 52 -27.45 6.15 7.92
N THR A 53 -26.46 6.76 8.56
CA THR A 53 -26.46 8.17 8.95
C THR A 53 -25.09 8.74 8.64
N LEU A 54 -25.07 9.82 7.86
CA LEU A 54 -23.88 10.58 7.53
C LEU A 54 -23.64 11.62 8.62
N HIS A 55 -22.37 11.87 8.93
CA HIS A 55 -21.93 12.85 9.93
C HIS A 55 -20.92 13.83 9.29
N PRO A 56 -21.38 14.82 8.51
CA PRO A 56 -20.50 15.81 7.88
C PRO A 56 -19.62 16.56 8.89
N ASP A 57 -20.13 16.79 10.10
CA ASP A 57 -19.43 17.41 11.24
C ASP A 57 -18.21 16.62 11.71
N ARG A 58 -18.10 15.34 11.32
CA ARG A 58 -17.00 14.45 11.71
C ARG A 58 -15.94 14.30 10.65
N VAL A 59 -16.16 14.79 9.42
CA VAL A 59 -15.23 14.62 8.31
C VAL A 59 -13.86 15.20 8.70
N ASP A 60 -13.83 16.38 9.31
CA ASP A 60 -12.55 17.07 9.56
C ASP A 60 -11.87 16.68 10.88
N ILE A 61 -12.36 15.66 11.59
CA ILE A 61 -11.79 15.22 12.87
C ILE A 61 -10.29 14.87 12.76
N PRO A 62 -9.83 14.14 11.72
CA PRO A 62 -8.43 13.72 11.65
C PRO A 62 -7.43 14.86 11.57
N TYR A 63 -7.78 16.01 10.96
CA TYR A 63 -6.92 17.20 10.96
C TYR A 63 -6.50 17.65 12.37
N ARG A 64 -7.35 17.40 13.36
CA ARG A 64 -7.12 17.81 14.76
C ARG A 64 -6.17 16.86 15.51
N TRP A 65 -5.80 15.72 14.94
CA TRP A 65 -4.93 14.75 15.59
C TRP A 65 -3.47 15.02 15.27
N LYS A 66 -2.75 15.55 16.26
CA LYS A 66 -1.31 15.85 16.12
C LYS A 66 -0.42 14.60 16.13
N GLU A 67 -0.80 13.58 16.89
CA GLU A 67 -0.04 12.33 16.99
C GLU A 67 -0.36 11.41 15.82
N THR A 68 0.66 10.79 15.24
CA THR A 68 0.56 9.67 14.29
C THR A 68 -0.36 8.58 14.85
N ARG A 69 -1.32 8.12 14.04
CA ARG A 69 -2.36 7.18 14.48
C ARG A 69 -2.65 6.14 13.40
N ARG A 70 -2.97 4.93 13.84
CA ARG A 70 -3.70 3.95 13.03
C ARG A 70 -5.20 4.21 13.23
N VAL A 71 -5.95 4.41 12.16
CA VAL A 71 -7.33 4.89 12.17
C VAL A 71 -8.22 3.88 11.48
N PHE A 72 -9.21 3.32 12.18
CA PHE A 72 -10.22 2.47 11.55
C PHE A 72 -11.45 3.29 11.19
N VAL A 73 -11.74 3.35 9.90
CA VAL A 73 -12.78 4.18 9.30
C VAL A 73 -14.10 3.42 9.31
N CYS A 74 -15.15 4.08 9.79
CA CYS A 74 -16.52 3.55 9.87
C CYS A 74 -16.63 2.23 10.64
N SER A 75 -15.97 2.13 11.80
CA SER A 75 -16.05 0.97 12.72
C SER A 75 -17.48 0.61 13.15
N MET A 76 -18.42 1.54 13.02
CA MET A 76 -19.83 1.42 13.39
C MET A 76 -20.78 1.51 12.19
N GLY A 77 -20.27 1.40 10.96
CA GLY A 77 -21.01 1.52 9.71
C GLY A 77 -20.32 0.78 8.58
N ASP A 78 -20.59 1.20 7.35
CA ASP A 78 -19.89 0.76 6.14
C ASP A 78 -19.80 1.97 5.21
N LEU A 79 -18.59 2.37 4.84
CA LEU A 79 -18.35 3.55 4.01
C LEU A 79 -18.95 3.37 2.60
N PHE A 80 -18.92 2.15 2.08
CA PHE A 80 -19.41 1.81 0.74
C PHE A 80 -20.84 1.27 0.79
N HIS A 81 -21.68 1.76 1.70
CA HIS A 81 -23.10 1.42 1.67
C HIS A 81 -23.80 2.13 0.51
N PRO A 82 -24.82 1.53 -0.15
CA PRO A 82 -25.61 2.18 -1.22
C PRO A 82 -26.24 3.54 -0.89
N ASN A 83 -26.34 3.87 0.39
CA ASN A 83 -26.96 5.11 0.89
C ASN A 83 -25.91 6.15 1.29
N VAL A 84 -24.63 5.85 1.06
CA VAL A 84 -23.53 6.80 1.19
C VAL A 84 -23.21 7.28 -0.22
N PRO A 85 -23.52 8.55 -0.54
CA PRO A 85 -23.20 9.15 -1.82
C PRO A 85 -21.68 9.21 -2.05
N PHE A 86 -21.21 9.04 -3.29
CA PHE A 86 -19.78 9.03 -3.60
C PHE A 86 -19.08 10.37 -3.36
N ASP A 87 -19.76 11.50 -3.55
CA ASP A 87 -19.28 12.84 -3.17
C ASP A 87 -19.00 12.95 -1.65
N PHE A 88 -19.75 12.23 -0.81
CA PHE A 88 -19.45 12.13 0.61
C PHE A 88 -18.22 11.25 0.89
N ILE A 89 -18.03 10.17 0.12
CA ILE A 89 -16.83 9.33 0.20
C ILE A 89 -15.60 10.12 -0.27
N ASP A 90 -15.74 10.98 -1.28
CA ASP A 90 -14.67 11.84 -1.78
C ASP A 90 -14.08 12.69 -0.65
N ARG A 91 -14.93 13.39 0.12
CA ARG A 91 -14.52 14.20 1.28
C ARG A 91 -13.74 13.41 2.34
N ILE A 92 -14.05 12.13 2.49
CA ILE A 92 -13.36 11.23 3.43
C ILE A 92 -11.99 10.86 2.88
N PHE A 93 -11.90 10.47 1.61
CA PHE A 93 -10.63 10.18 0.93
C PHE A 93 -9.71 11.39 0.90
N ASP A 94 -10.31 12.57 0.76
CA ASP A 94 -9.68 13.87 0.78
C ASP A 94 -9.07 14.21 2.15
N THR A 95 -9.80 13.94 3.22
CA THR A 95 -9.24 14.06 4.59
C THR A 95 -8.08 13.07 4.80
N ILE A 96 -8.22 11.83 4.31
CA ILE A 96 -7.17 10.80 4.38
C ILE A 96 -5.91 11.27 3.66
N TRP A 97 -6.09 11.89 2.49
CA TRP A 97 -5.03 12.48 1.70
C TRP A 97 -4.25 13.55 2.46
N HIS A 98 -4.96 14.49 3.09
CA HIS A 98 -4.35 15.63 3.75
C HIS A 98 -3.77 15.36 5.13
N THR A 99 -3.90 14.15 5.63
CA THR A 99 -3.38 13.73 6.93
C THR A 99 -2.49 12.49 6.77
N PRO A 100 -1.40 12.61 5.99
CA PRO A 100 -0.52 11.49 5.65
C PRO A 100 0.16 10.88 6.88
N ARG A 101 0.28 11.63 7.98
CA ARG A 101 0.75 11.15 9.29
C ARG A 101 -0.11 10.05 9.89
N HIS A 102 -1.33 9.84 9.42
CA HIS A 102 -2.22 8.80 9.92
C HIS A 102 -2.34 7.67 8.93
N ARG A 103 -2.43 6.44 9.41
CA ARG A 103 -2.70 5.28 8.56
C ARG A 103 -4.15 4.85 8.70
N TYR A 104 -4.88 4.83 7.60
CA TYR A 104 -6.32 4.57 7.57
C TYR A 104 -6.62 3.15 7.10
N LEU A 105 -7.50 2.47 7.82
CA LEU A 105 -8.00 1.15 7.47
C LEU A 105 -9.49 1.28 7.17
N ILE A 106 -9.88 0.99 5.93
CA ILE A 106 -11.28 0.90 5.51
C ILE A 106 -11.63 -0.56 5.29
N LEU A 107 -12.70 -1.05 5.91
CA LEU A 107 -13.18 -2.41 5.77
C LEU A 107 -14.63 -2.41 5.30
N THR A 108 -14.95 -3.18 4.27
CA THR A 108 -16.32 -3.32 3.74
C THR A 108 -16.72 -4.76 3.46
N LYS A 109 -18.02 -5.00 3.29
CA LYS A 109 -18.57 -6.23 2.69
C LYS A 109 -19.08 -6.03 1.27
N ARG A 110 -19.03 -4.79 0.77
CA ARG A 110 -19.58 -4.30 -0.51
C ARG A 110 -18.40 -3.92 -1.42
N THR A 111 -17.65 -4.94 -1.79
CA THR A 111 -16.40 -4.80 -2.55
C THR A 111 -16.67 -4.28 -3.97
N ASP A 112 -17.80 -4.66 -4.54
CA ASP A 112 -18.36 -4.15 -5.79
C ASP A 112 -18.46 -2.62 -5.79
N ARG A 113 -19.07 -2.04 -4.76
CA ARG A 113 -19.25 -0.58 -4.65
C ARG A 113 -17.95 0.15 -4.32
N MET A 114 -17.02 -0.51 -3.61
CA MET A 114 -15.67 0.02 -3.42
C MET A 114 -14.92 0.10 -4.75
N VAL A 115 -15.00 -0.95 -5.58
CA VAL A 115 -14.40 -0.98 -6.91
C VAL A 115 -15.02 0.08 -7.80
N GLU A 116 -16.36 0.16 -7.86
CA GLU A 116 -17.10 1.19 -8.61
C GLU A 116 -16.65 2.61 -8.23
N TYR A 117 -16.59 2.91 -6.93
CA TYR A 117 -16.12 4.22 -6.47
C TYR A 117 -14.67 4.50 -6.87
N ILE A 118 -13.76 3.53 -6.71
CA ILE A 118 -12.35 3.72 -7.05
C ILE A 118 -12.17 3.92 -8.57
N GLN A 119 -12.93 3.20 -9.40
CA GLN A 119 -13.00 3.41 -10.84
C GLN A 119 -13.46 4.81 -11.18
N GLU A 120 -14.60 5.22 -10.61
CA GLU A 120 -15.23 6.48 -10.93
C GLU A 120 -14.37 7.66 -10.46
N ARG A 121 -13.77 7.56 -9.28
CA ARG A 121 -12.83 8.56 -8.76
C ARG A 121 -11.56 8.66 -9.59
N ALA A 122 -11.03 7.54 -10.09
CA ALA A 122 -9.92 7.56 -11.03
C ALA A 122 -10.35 8.24 -12.35
N TYR A 123 -11.48 7.82 -12.92
CA TYR A 123 -12.03 8.35 -14.18
C TYR A 123 -12.32 9.86 -14.12
N ARG A 124 -13.02 10.35 -13.09
CA ARG A 124 -13.29 11.78 -12.90
C ARG A 124 -12.01 12.60 -12.80
N ARG A 125 -10.92 11.99 -12.34
CA ARG A 125 -9.59 12.60 -12.29
C ARG A 125 -8.81 12.49 -13.60
N THR A 126 -9.11 11.54 -14.51
CA THR A 126 -8.48 11.49 -15.84
C THR A 126 -9.25 12.24 -16.94
N PHE A 127 -10.59 12.20 -16.94
CA PHE A 127 -11.41 12.59 -18.09
C PHE A 127 -12.01 14.00 -18.06
N GLY A 128 -11.56 14.87 -17.15
CA GLY A 128 -11.97 16.27 -17.14
C GLY A 128 -11.63 17.07 -18.42
N TRP A 129 -10.89 16.51 -19.40
CA TRP A 129 -10.38 17.27 -20.56
C TRP A 129 -10.30 16.57 -21.93
N THR A 130 -10.64 15.30 -22.10
CA THR A 130 -10.53 14.65 -23.43
C THR A 130 -11.74 14.90 -24.33
N ASN A 131 -12.14 16.17 -24.49
CA ASN A 131 -12.87 16.61 -25.68
C ASN A 131 -11.94 17.05 -26.83
N TYR A 132 -10.62 17.00 -26.63
CA TYR A 132 -9.65 17.11 -27.72
C TYR A 132 -9.04 15.74 -28.08
N GLY A 133 -9.81 14.99 -28.86
CA GLY A 133 -9.35 13.99 -29.84
C GLY A 133 -8.13 13.13 -29.48
N ARG A 134 -8.39 11.96 -28.88
CA ARG A 134 -7.94 10.61 -29.32
C ARG A 134 -8.14 9.63 -28.16
N GLY A 135 -9.17 8.78 -28.29
CA GLY A 135 -9.35 7.62 -27.41
C GLY A 135 -10.82 7.37 -27.12
N ALA A 136 -11.46 6.55 -27.95
CA ALA A 136 -12.80 6.06 -27.69
C ALA A 136 -12.84 5.31 -26.36
N TYR A 137 -13.88 5.59 -25.57
CA TYR A 137 -14.30 4.81 -24.41
C TYR A 137 -14.37 3.31 -24.78
N TYR A 138 -13.57 2.48 -24.12
CA TYR A 138 -13.76 1.03 -24.12
C TYR A 138 -14.23 0.62 -22.72
N PRO A 139 -15.54 0.37 -22.52
CA PRO A 139 -16.05 -0.13 -21.25
C PRO A 139 -15.33 -1.45 -20.94
N GLY A 140 -14.44 -1.44 -19.94
CA GLY A 140 -13.65 -2.61 -19.56
C GLY A 140 -12.14 -2.42 -19.36
N ARG A 141 -11.56 -1.24 -19.68
CA ARG A 141 -10.18 -0.90 -19.29
C ARG A 141 -10.18 0.12 -18.15
N PHE A 142 -9.63 -0.27 -17.00
CA PHE A 142 -9.14 0.70 -16.03
C PHE A 142 -7.83 1.32 -16.54
N GLU A 143 -7.68 2.60 -16.31
CA GLU A 143 -6.37 3.28 -16.34
C GLU A 143 -5.68 3.03 -14.99
N HIS A 144 -4.36 2.82 -14.97
CA HIS A 144 -3.65 2.70 -13.69
C HIS A 144 -3.72 4.05 -12.96
N TYR A 145 -3.89 4.02 -11.64
CA TYR A 145 -4.01 5.25 -10.84
C TYR A 145 -2.75 6.16 -10.97
N GLU A 146 -1.58 5.58 -11.21
CA GLU A 146 -0.32 6.30 -11.46
C GLU A 146 -0.25 6.95 -12.85
N ASP A 147 -1.05 6.46 -13.81
CA ASP A 147 -1.12 6.99 -15.18
C ASP A 147 -2.05 8.22 -15.28
N ILE A 148 -2.66 8.64 -14.16
CA ILE A 148 -3.47 9.86 -14.07
C ILE A 148 -2.54 11.08 -14.13
N VAL A 149 -2.17 11.48 -15.34
CA VAL A 149 -1.37 12.67 -15.62
C VAL A 149 -2.28 13.91 -15.54
N MET A 150 -2.55 14.38 -14.32
CA MET A 150 -3.17 15.69 -14.09
C MET A 150 -2.09 16.77 -14.19
N ARG A 151 -1.82 17.28 -15.41
CA ARG A 151 -0.87 18.38 -15.60
C ARG A 151 -1.44 19.78 -15.37
N ASP A 152 -2.77 19.99 -15.46
CA ASP A 152 -3.30 21.37 -15.51
C ASP A 152 -4.67 21.65 -14.85
N MET A 153 -5.18 20.90 -13.86
CA MET A 153 -6.44 21.24 -13.13
C MET A 153 -6.40 20.72 -11.67
N CYS A 154 -6.56 21.44 -10.56
CA CYS A 154 -7.41 22.58 -10.17
C CYS A 154 -6.71 23.43 -9.07
N GLY A 155 -6.69 24.76 -9.23
CA GLY A 155 -6.18 25.70 -8.23
C GLY A 155 -7.08 26.92 -8.12
N TYR A 156 -8.05 26.93 -7.18
CA TYR A 156 -8.81 28.16 -6.83
C TYR A 156 -9.36 28.13 -5.39
N ARG A 157 -9.26 29.30 -4.73
CA ARG A 157 -9.75 29.62 -3.38
C ARG A 157 -11.28 29.59 -3.29
N GLY A 158 -11.81 29.23 -2.12
CA GLY A 158 -13.21 29.46 -1.75
C GLY A 158 -13.28 30.54 -0.68
N ASP A 159 -14.17 31.52 -0.87
CA ASP A 159 -14.38 32.61 0.08
C ASP A 159 -15.37 32.20 1.19
N LEU A 160 -15.11 32.66 2.40
CA LEU A 160 -16.00 32.56 3.57
C LEU A 160 -16.62 33.93 3.84
N ASP A 161 -17.87 33.97 4.27
CA ASP A 161 -18.47 35.20 4.78
C ASP A 161 -17.89 35.59 6.16
N GLU A 162 -18.24 36.78 6.63
CA GLU A 162 -17.85 37.33 7.94
C GLU A 162 -18.35 36.48 9.14
N ASN A 163 -19.26 35.54 8.91
CA ASN A 163 -19.81 34.59 9.88
C ASN A 163 -19.28 33.16 9.67
N GLN A 164 -18.27 32.96 8.82
CA GLN A 164 -17.67 31.67 8.46
C GLN A 164 -18.61 30.69 7.72
N ASN A 165 -19.69 31.18 7.10
CA ASN A 165 -20.49 30.37 6.18
C ASN A 165 -19.86 30.38 4.78
N TRP A 166 -19.97 29.25 4.08
CA TRP A 166 -19.36 29.05 2.77
C TRP A 166 -20.21 29.68 1.64
N LEU A 167 -19.58 30.48 0.77
CA LEU A 167 -20.25 31.26 -0.28
C LEU A 167 -20.17 30.67 -1.71
N GLY A 168 -19.50 29.54 -1.93
CA GLY A 168 -19.26 29.00 -3.27
C GLY A 168 -17.84 29.24 -3.79
N CYS A 169 -17.43 28.47 -4.81
CA CYS A 169 -16.20 28.73 -5.57
C CYS A 169 -16.44 29.87 -6.56
N ASN A 170 -15.70 30.98 -6.43
CA ASN A 170 -15.83 32.12 -7.32
C ASN A 170 -14.95 31.86 -8.56
N HIS A 171 -15.56 31.59 -9.72
CA HIS A 171 -14.84 31.58 -11.00
C HIS A 171 -14.72 33.02 -11.50
N PRO A 172 -13.53 33.49 -11.92
CA PRO A 172 -13.49 34.69 -12.76
C PRO A 172 -14.29 34.38 -14.04
N GLU A 173 -15.14 35.31 -14.48
CA GLU A 173 -15.94 35.18 -15.71
C GLU A 173 -15.03 34.81 -16.89
N ILE A 174 -15.01 33.54 -17.30
CA ILE A 174 -14.33 33.11 -18.52
C ILE A 174 -15.33 33.31 -19.65
N ALA A 175 -15.24 34.46 -20.32
CA ALA A 175 -16.06 34.76 -21.49
C ALA A 175 -15.88 33.67 -22.57
N GLY A 176 -16.97 33.00 -22.96
CA GLY A 176 -17.01 32.09 -24.12
C GLY A 176 -17.18 30.60 -23.84
N LEU A 177 -17.53 30.18 -22.62
CA LEU A 177 -18.01 28.80 -22.40
C LEU A 177 -19.48 28.65 -22.86
N PRO A 178 -19.87 27.51 -23.48
CA PRO A 178 -21.27 27.25 -23.84
C PRO A 178 -22.18 27.31 -22.60
N ASP A 179 -23.39 27.88 -22.74
CA ASP A 179 -24.40 28.11 -21.69
C ASP A 179 -24.70 26.90 -20.77
N GLU A 180 -24.38 25.69 -21.20
CA GLU A 180 -24.50 24.45 -20.42
C GLU A 180 -23.56 24.42 -19.20
N TYR A 181 -22.50 25.25 -19.20
CA TYR A 181 -21.51 25.41 -18.13
C TYR A 181 -21.65 26.75 -17.35
N GLU A 182 -22.58 27.64 -17.73
CA GLU A 182 -22.91 28.85 -16.94
C GLU A 182 -23.64 28.51 -15.63
N LYS A 183 -24.15 27.28 -15.50
CA LYS A 183 -24.55 26.73 -14.21
C LYS A 183 -23.27 26.36 -13.47
N GLY A 184 -22.79 27.30 -12.67
CA GLY A 184 -21.55 27.23 -11.92
C GLY A 184 -21.28 25.87 -11.26
N CYS A 185 -19.98 25.63 -11.04
CA CYS A 185 -19.39 24.47 -10.38
C CYS A 185 -20.35 23.83 -9.37
N SER A 186 -20.67 22.55 -9.59
CA SER A 186 -21.60 21.82 -8.72
C SER A 186 -21.16 21.99 -7.26
N PRO A 187 -22.07 22.30 -6.32
CA PRO A 187 -21.76 22.45 -4.89
C PRO A 187 -21.16 21.18 -4.24
N TYR A 188 -21.01 20.11 -5.02
CA TYR A 188 -20.45 18.81 -4.63
C TYR A 188 -19.15 18.44 -5.38
N GLU A 189 -18.63 19.29 -6.28
CA GLU A 189 -17.48 18.97 -7.14
C GLU A 189 -16.14 19.61 -6.72
N CYS A 190 -16.11 20.37 -5.63
CA CYS A 190 -14.86 20.87 -5.05
C CYS A 190 -14.76 20.53 -3.55
N PRO A 191 -14.20 19.37 -3.18
CA PRO A 191 -14.14 18.99 -1.77
C PRO A 191 -12.83 19.41 -1.06
N ILE A 192 -11.84 20.04 -1.75
CA ILE A 192 -10.60 20.56 -1.10
C ILE A 192 -9.81 21.64 -1.88
N ALA A 193 -10.41 22.50 -2.71
CA ALA A 193 -9.60 23.54 -3.37
C ALA A 193 -9.31 24.76 -2.47
N SER A 194 -10.00 24.91 -1.32
CA SER A 194 -9.86 26.08 -0.45
C SER A 194 -9.07 25.84 0.85
N ILE A 195 -8.70 24.59 1.16
CA ILE A 195 -7.87 24.31 2.33
C ILE A 195 -6.42 24.26 1.88
N ALA A 196 -5.86 25.46 1.78
CA ALA A 196 -4.43 25.72 1.89
C ALA A 196 -3.54 25.28 0.70
N SER A 197 -3.43 26.16 -0.29
CA SER A 197 -2.27 26.17 -1.20
C SER A 197 -1.03 26.77 -0.54
N ASP A 198 -1.11 27.27 0.68
CA ASP A 198 0.01 27.90 1.37
C ASP A 198 0.21 27.32 2.78
N ARG A 199 1.45 27.41 3.27
CA ARG A 199 1.84 26.90 4.58
C ARG A 199 0.99 27.47 5.71
N GLU A 200 0.66 28.76 5.67
CA GLU A 200 -0.13 29.45 6.70
C GLU A 200 -1.52 28.81 6.86
N SER A 201 -2.16 28.50 5.75
CA SER A 201 -3.46 27.86 5.73
C SER A 201 -3.38 26.39 6.20
N LEU A 202 -2.29 25.67 5.92
CA LEU A 202 -2.05 24.32 6.44
C LEU A 202 -1.70 24.36 7.95
N GLU A 203 -1.11 25.44 8.44
CA GLU A 203 -0.84 25.67 9.88
C GLU A 203 -2.16 25.90 10.63
N LYS A 204 -3.11 26.65 10.05
CA LYS A 204 -4.45 26.87 10.63
C LYS A 204 -5.22 25.57 10.87
N ILE A 205 -5.05 24.59 9.99
CA ILE A 205 -5.65 23.26 10.14
C ILE A 205 -4.72 22.21 10.78
N GLY A 206 -3.50 22.62 11.20
CA GLY A 206 -2.60 21.80 12.01
C GLY A 206 -1.86 20.68 11.27
N VAL A 207 -1.77 20.75 9.94
CA VAL A 207 -1.11 19.74 9.11
C VAL A 207 0.10 20.26 8.34
N ALA A 208 0.47 21.54 8.44
CA ALA A 208 1.62 22.10 7.69
C ALA A 208 2.92 21.29 7.81
N ASP A 209 3.21 20.74 8.99
CA ASP A 209 4.41 19.93 9.22
C ASP A 209 4.39 18.56 8.49
N ASP A 210 3.28 18.17 7.87
CA ASP A 210 3.19 16.98 7.01
C ASP A 210 3.64 17.25 5.56
N TYR A 211 4.00 18.49 5.23
CA TYR A 211 4.28 18.95 3.87
C TYR A 211 5.69 19.54 3.79
N GLU A 212 6.35 19.29 2.67
CA GLU A 212 7.61 19.95 2.30
C GLU A 212 7.29 21.11 1.35
N PHE A 213 7.97 22.25 1.56
CA PHE A 213 7.81 23.46 0.77
C PHE A 213 9.18 23.85 0.20
N GLU A 214 9.27 24.07 -1.12
CA GLU A 214 10.50 24.52 -1.76
C GLU A 214 10.79 26.02 -1.45
N PRO A 215 12.06 26.46 -1.36
CA PRO A 215 12.45 27.77 -0.81
C PRO A 215 12.10 29.00 -1.68
N ASP A 216 11.87 28.82 -2.97
CA ASP A 216 11.84 29.86 -4.01
C ASP A 216 10.41 30.18 -4.50
N GLY A 217 9.47 30.25 -3.55
CA GLY A 217 8.03 30.49 -3.74
C GLY A 217 7.60 31.83 -4.36
N GLU A 218 8.07 32.16 -5.56
CA GLU A 218 7.46 33.11 -6.48
C GLU A 218 7.21 32.43 -7.84
N GLY A 219 6.27 31.48 -7.87
CA GLY A 219 5.73 30.89 -9.09
C GLY A 219 4.26 31.30 -9.26
N GLY A 220 3.95 32.01 -10.34
CA GLY A 220 2.68 32.69 -10.57
C GLY A 220 1.40 31.85 -10.45
N GLU A 221 0.30 32.57 -10.31
CA GLU A 221 -1.11 32.18 -10.04
C GLU A 221 -1.73 30.98 -10.81
N TYR A 222 -1.00 30.24 -11.65
CA TYR A 222 -1.63 29.37 -12.65
C TYR A 222 -0.97 28.01 -12.95
N ALA A 223 0.04 27.56 -12.21
CA ALA A 223 0.62 26.24 -12.46
C ALA A 223 0.01 25.17 -11.54
N LEU A 224 -0.52 24.10 -12.11
CA LEU A 224 -0.98 22.91 -11.37
C LEU A 224 -0.01 21.74 -11.46
N ASP A 225 1.04 21.94 -12.25
CA ASP A 225 2.31 21.20 -12.30
C ASP A 225 3.33 21.66 -11.24
N CYS A 226 2.84 22.10 -10.10
CA CYS A 226 3.69 22.68 -9.06
C CYS A 226 4.46 21.61 -8.29
N GLU A 227 5.73 21.44 -8.66
CA GLU A 227 6.74 20.66 -7.94
C GLU A 227 6.90 21.06 -6.46
N TRP A 228 6.37 22.21 -6.02
CA TRP A 228 6.56 22.78 -4.69
C TRP A 228 5.62 22.27 -3.58
N MET A 229 4.53 21.56 -3.88
CA MET A 229 3.69 20.93 -2.84
C MET A 229 3.68 19.41 -3.00
N ARG A 230 4.61 18.77 -2.29
CA ARG A 230 4.70 17.32 -2.18
C ARG A 230 4.17 16.87 -0.82
N ILE A 231 3.36 15.82 -0.82
CA ILE A 231 2.96 15.13 0.41
C ILE A 231 3.85 13.90 0.53
N ASN A 232 4.77 13.87 1.49
CA ASN A 232 5.78 12.81 1.61
C ASN A 232 6.49 12.51 0.28
N ASN A 233 6.97 13.55 -0.41
CA ASN A 233 7.66 13.45 -1.69
C ASN A 233 6.79 12.92 -2.87
N ARG A 234 5.46 12.95 -2.78
CA ARG A 234 4.52 12.51 -3.83
C ARG A 234 3.65 13.65 -4.36
N PRO A 235 3.24 13.60 -5.65
CA PRO A 235 2.26 14.54 -6.21
C PRO A 235 0.92 14.46 -5.46
N ARG A 236 0.23 15.60 -5.34
CA ARG A 236 -1.11 15.72 -4.72
C ARG A 236 -2.18 14.82 -5.35
N HIS A 237 -2.00 14.40 -6.60
CA HIS A 237 -2.95 13.53 -7.31
C HIS A 237 -2.61 12.04 -7.22
N ALA A 238 -1.50 11.64 -6.57
CA ALA A 238 -1.10 10.24 -6.44
C ALA A 238 -2.07 9.44 -5.53
N TRP A 239 -1.82 8.16 -5.29
CA TRP A 239 -2.64 7.35 -4.35
C TRP A 239 -2.19 7.55 -2.90
N PRO A 240 -3.12 7.56 -1.92
CA PRO A 240 -2.75 7.85 -0.54
C PRO A 240 -1.97 6.66 0.00
N GLY A 241 -0.65 6.81 0.13
CA GLY A 241 0.24 5.77 0.65
C GLY A 241 -0.05 5.38 2.11
N ASN A 242 -0.90 6.15 2.77
CA ASN A 242 -1.38 5.94 4.12
C ASN A 242 -2.77 5.27 4.19
N LEU A 243 -3.33 4.83 3.05
CA LEU A 243 -4.62 4.15 2.98
C LEU A 243 -4.49 2.64 2.78
N CYS A 244 -5.19 1.89 3.62
CA CYS A 244 -5.37 0.45 3.53
C CYS A 244 -6.85 0.12 3.25
N LEU A 245 -7.11 -0.65 2.20
CA LEU A 245 -8.44 -1.09 1.83
C LEU A 245 -8.60 -2.57 2.12
N GLY A 246 -9.75 -2.97 2.67
CA GLY A 246 -9.99 -4.36 2.96
C GLY A 246 -11.43 -4.77 2.85
N PHE A 247 -11.61 -6.08 2.75
CA PHE A 247 -12.92 -6.71 2.76
C PHE A 247 -13.05 -7.72 3.89
N SER A 248 -14.25 -7.90 4.40
CA SER A 248 -14.53 -9.03 5.29
C SER A 248 -14.86 -10.27 4.47
N ALA A 249 -14.41 -11.44 4.91
CA ALA A 249 -14.91 -12.74 4.46
C ALA A 249 -15.24 -13.59 5.68
N GLU A 250 -16.27 -14.41 5.60
CA GLU A 250 -16.71 -15.26 6.71
C GLU A 250 -16.47 -16.74 6.48
N ASP A 251 -16.36 -17.14 5.21
CA ASP A 251 -16.25 -18.51 4.72
C ASP A 251 -15.75 -18.49 3.27
N GLN A 252 -15.44 -19.66 2.71
CA GLN A 252 -14.95 -19.82 1.33
C GLN A 252 -15.80 -19.06 0.30
N LYS A 253 -17.13 -19.20 0.35
CA LYS A 253 -18.02 -18.57 -0.62
C LYS A 253 -17.89 -17.05 -0.59
N THR A 254 -17.95 -16.45 0.60
CA THR A 254 -17.84 -15.00 0.73
C THR A 254 -16.44 -14.46 0.43
N PHE A 255 -15.40 -15.29 0.57
CA PHE A 255 -14.06 -14.99 0.09
C PHE A 255 -14.02 -14.95 -1.44
N GLU A 256 -14.47 -16.00 -2.11
CA GLU A 256 -14.50 -16.11 -3.57
C GLU A 256 -15.35 -15.01 -4.22
N ASP A 257 -16.52 -14.72 -3.65
CA ASP A 257 -17.41 -13.65 -4.13
C ASP A 257 -16.73 -12.26 -4.13
N ARG A 258 -15.74 -12.03 -3.25
CA ARG A 258 -15.16 -10.69 -2.99
C ARG A 258 -13.72 -10.53 -3.44
N ILE A 259 -12.95 -11.62 -3.52
CA ILE A 259 -11.54 -11.57 -3.90
C ILE A 259 -11.36 -11.15 -5.35
N GLY A 260 -12.32 -11.46 -6.23
CA GLY A 260 -12.33 -11.00 -7.63
C GLY A 260 -12.28 -9.48 -7.76
N ASP A 261 -13.04 -8.76 -6.93
CA ASP A 261 -13.01 -7.30 -6.88
C ASP A 261 -11.64 -6.78 -6.44
N PHE A 262 -11.00 -7.47 -5.49
CA PHE A 262 -9.67 -7.11 -5.01
C PHE A 262 -8.57 -7.42 -6.04
N PHE A 263 -8.78 -8.37 -6.95
CA PHE A 263 -7.91 -8.55 -8.13
C PHE A 263 -7.99 -7.35 -9.07
N VAL A 264 -9.21 -6.86 -9.30
CA VAL A 264 -9.44 -5.64 -10.08
C VAL A 264 -8.74 -4.46 -9.42
N LEU A 265 -8.85 -4.30 -8.10
CA LEU A 265 -8.12 -3.25 -7.39
C LEU A 265 -6.60 -3.42 -7.51
N ARG A 266 -6.06 -4.61 -7.24
CA ARG A 266 -4.61 -4.86 -7.25
C ARG A 266 -3.99 -4.52 -8.60
N ARG A 267 -4.67 -4.84 -9.70
CA ARG A 267 -4.18 -4.57 -11.04
C ARG A 267 -4.05 -3.07 -11.33
N ASN A 268 -4.90 -2.24 -10.74
CA ASN A 268 -5.05 -0.84 -11.15
C ASN A 268 -4.58 0.17 -10.08
N LEU A 269 -4.44 -0.28 -8.85
CA LEU A 269 -3.87 0.50 -7.76
C LEU A 269 -2.34 0.43 -7.76
N PRO A 270 -1.68 1.47 -7.23
CA PRO A 270 -0.23 1.53 -7.20
C PRO A 270 0.37 0.46 -6.28
N LYS A 271 1.67 0.24 -6.44
CA LYS A 271 2.36 -0.83 -5.71
C LYS A 271 2.35 -0.61 -4.19
N GLU A 272 2.16 0.62 -3.72
CA GLU A 272 2.13 0.95 -2.30
C GLU A 272 0.73 0.86 -1.68
N ALA A 273 -0.31 0.62 -2.49
CA ALA A 273 -1.65 0.39 -1.97
C ALA A 273 -1.69 -0.92 -1.17
N ILE A 274 -2.15 -0.84 0.08
CA ILE A 274 -2.23 -1.99 0.99
C ILE A 274 -3.64 -2.55 0.94
N LEU A 275 -3.78 -3.79 0.48
CA LEU A 275 -5.03 -4.53 0.43
C LEU A 275 -5.05 -5.63 1.49
N PHE A 276 -6.11 -5.74 2.27
CA PHE A 276 -6.20 -6.72 3.34
C PHE A 276 -7.53 -7.47 3.39
N MET A 277 -7.50 -8.67 3.95
CA MET A 277 -8.70 -9.44 4.27
C MET A 277 -8.93 -9.49 5.77
N SER A 278 -10.17 -9.27 6.18
CA SER A 278 -10.64 -9.58 7.53
C SER A 278 -11.49 -10.85 7.49
N TYR A 279 -10.88 -11.97 7.89
CA TYR A 279 -11.59 -13.23 8.11
C TYR A 279 -12.29 -13.22 9.49
N GLU A 280 -13.24 -12.29 9.64
CA GLU A 280 -13.96 -12.04 10.89
C GLU A 280 -15.45 -11.69 10.69
N PRO A 281 -16.37 -12.46 11.31
CA PRO A 281 -16.10 -13.69 12.05
C PRO A 281 -15.72 -14.85 11.11
N ALA A 282 -14.78 -15.69 11.55
CA ALA A 282 -14.53 -16.98 10.91
C ALA A 282 -15.69 -17.95 11.17
N LEU A 283 -16.45 -18.30 10.12
CA LEU A 283 -17.67 -19.12 10.17
C LEU A 283 -17.63 -20.39 9.31
N GLY A 284 -16.55 -20.58 8.56
CA GLY A 284 -16.27 -21.75 7.74
C GLY A 284 -14.89 -21.60 7.11
N PRO A 285 -14.21 -22.70 6.74
CA PRO A 285 -12.82 -22.65 6.27
C PRO A 285 -12.67 -21.73 5.05
N ILE A 286 -11.49 -21.13 4.94
CA ILE A 286 -11.00 -20.48 3.73
C ILE A 286 -9.73 -21.21 3.30
N ASP A 287 -9.76 -21.72 2.08
CA ASP A 287 -8.62 -22.24 1.36
C ASP A 287 -8.36 -21.33 0.16
N THR A 288 -7.17 -20.75 0.15
CA THR A 288 -6.67 -19.88 -0.92
C THR A 288 -5.79 -20.64 -1.90
N ASN A 289 -5.51 -21.93 -1.66
CA ASN A 289 -4.73 -22.79 -2.54
C ASN A 289 -5.61 -23.54 -3.56
N ILE A 290 -6.90 -23.20 -3.64
CA ILE A 290 -7.80 -23.79 -4.63
C ILE A 290 -7.30 -23.44 -6.03
N ASP A 291 -7.15 -24.48 -6.86
CA ASP A 291 -6.85 -24.38 -8.28
C ASP A 291 -8.03 -23.67 -8.97
N HIS A 292 -8.03 -22.34 -8.95
CA HIS A 292 -9.01 -21.53 -9.67
C HIS A 292 -8.96 -21.95 -11.14
N PRO A 293 -10.03 -21.88 -11.96
CA PRO A 293 -10.06 -22.36 -13.37
C PRO A 293 -8.92 -21.89 -14.29
N TYR A 294 -8.06 -21.00 -13.83
CA TYR A 294 -6.87 -20.53 -14.52
C TYR A 294 -5.53 -20.95 -13.87
N ARG A 295 -5.50 -21.73 -12.78
CA ARG A 295 -4.31 -22.24 -12.05
C ARG A 295 -3.56 -21.20 -11.18
N TRP A 296 -4.27 -20.44 -10.33
CA TRP A 296 -3.70 -19.37 -9.49
C TRP A 296 -4.23 -19.41 -8.06
N SER A 297 -3.42 -18.94 -7.11
CA SER A 297 -3.84 -18.68 -5.72
C SER A 297 -3.83 -17.17 -5.43
N PRO A 298 -4.88 -16.62 -4.78
CA PRO A 298 -4.89 -15.22 -4.34
C PRO A 298 -3.79 -14.87 -3.33
N LEU A 299 -3.24 -15.86 -2.62
CA LEU A 299 -2.10 -15.67 -1.71
C LEU A 299 -0.78 -16.13 -2.35
N LEU A 300 -0.79 -17.16 -3.21
CA LEU A 300 0.41 -17.65 -3.91
C LEU A 300 0.47 -17.17 -5.37
N ASP A 301 1.33 -16.17 -5.55
CA ASP A 301 2.20 -15.91 -6.71
C ASP A 301 1.62 -15.42 -8.08
N THR A 302 2.17 -14.28 -8.51
CA THR A 302 2.25 -13.65 -9.84
C THR A 302 1.02 -12.97 -10.50
N HIS A 303 1.05 -11.63 -10.47
CA HIS A 303 0.86 -10.87 -11.70
C HIS A 303 2.13 -10.97 -12.55
N LEU A 304 2.01 -11.51 -13.77
CA LEU A 304 3.02 -11.34 -14.83
C LEU A 304 2.84 -9.94 -15.42
N PHE A 305 3.70 -8.99 -15.06
CA PHE A 305 3.85 -7.76 -15.83
C PHE A 305 5.13 -7.87 -16.67
N GLU A 306 5.00 -7.96 -17.98
CA GLU A 306 6.13 -7.77 -18.90
C GLU A 306 6.43 -6.26 -19.01
N MET A 307 7.35 -5.79 -18.19
CA MET A 307 8.15 -4.60 -18.49
C MET A 307 9.62 -5.04 -18.60
N GLY A 308 10.01 -5.56 -19.76
CA GLY A 308 11.35 -6.10 -19.97
C GLY A 308 11.63 -7.42 -19.23
N SER A 309 12.91 -7.74 -19.00
CA SER A 309 13.40 -9.04 -18.53
C SER A 309 13.26 -9.30 -17.01
N GLN A 310 12.45 -8.53 -16.28
CA GLN A 310 12.24 -8.72 -14.83
C GLN A 310 10.79 -9.07 -14.49
N VAL A 311 10.59 -10.31 -14.03
CA VAL A 311 9.31 -10.79 -13.48
C VAL A 311 9.25 -10.42 -11.99
N MET A 312 8.50 -9.37 -11.65
CA MET A 312 8.27 -8.99 -10.25
C MET A 312 7.02 -9.69 -9.70
N ARG A 313 7.18 -10.43 -8.60
CA ARG A 313 6.15 -11.25 -7.95
C ARG A 313 5.53 -10.49 -6.78
N ARG A 314 4.23 -10.14 -6.84
CA ARG A 314 3.50 -9.49 -5.73
C ARG A 314 2.19 -10.25 -5.41
N PRO A 315 1.89 -10.53 -4.13
CA PRO A 315 0.61 -11.14 -3.74
C PRO A 315 -0.57 -10.17 -3.94
N TYR A 316 -1.78 -10.71 -4.11
CA TYR A 316 -2.98 -9.88 -4.26
C TYR A 316 -3.39 -9.19 -2.95
N LEU A 317 -3.12 -9.82 -1.81
CA LEU A 317 -3.33 -9.26 -0.47
C LEU A 317 -1.99 -9.03 0.22
N ASP A 318 -1.89 -7.96 0.99
CA ASP A 318 -0.71 -7.60 1.78
C ASP A 318 -0.89 -7.91 3.27
N TRP A 319 -2.09 -8.28 3.72
CA TRP A 319 -2.36 -8.58 5.13
C TRP A 319 -3.64 -9.40 5.34
N VAL A 320 -3.61 -10.34 6.29
CA VAL A 320 -4.79 -11.09 6.74
C VAL A 320 -5.00 -10.92 8.24
N ILE A 321 -6.21 -10.54 8.63
CA ILE A 321 -6.67 -10.45 10.02
C ILE A 321 -7.74 -11.53 10.23
N ALA A 322 -7.53 -12.43 11.19
CA ALA A 322 -8.47 -13.52 11.45
C ALA A 322 -8.93 -13.55 12.92
N GLY A 323 -10.16 -14.00 13.13
CA GLY A 323 -10.69 -14.16 14.47
C GLY A 323 -12.14 -14.61 14.56
N CYS A 324 -12.51 -15.10 15.75
CA CYS A 324 -13.84 -15.61 16.01
C CYS A 324 -14.89 -14.51 16.16
N GLU A 325 -16.16 -14.91 16.15
CA GLU A 325 -17.28 -14.01 16.44
C GLU A 325 -17.26 -13.49 17.89
N THR A 326 -17.76 -12.25 18.08
CA THR A 326 -17.75 -11.58 19.39
C THR A 326 -19.14 -11.42 20.00
N GLY A 327 -19.22 -11.68 21.31
CA GLY A 327 -20.35 -11.34 22.17
C GLY A 327 -21.34 -12.49 22.38
N PRO A 328 -22.48 -12.22 23.03
CA PRO A 328 -23.48 -13.23 23.32
C PRO A 328 -23.99 -13.89 22.05
N GLY A 329 -24.08 -15.22 22.04
CA GLY A 329 -24.49 -15.99 20.86
C GLY A 329 -23.43 -16.09 19.77
N ALA A 330 -22.16 -15.80 20.09
CA ALA A 330 -21.04 -16.05 19.18
C ALA A 330 -21.05 -17.50 18.70
N ARG A 331 -21.02 -17.67 17.38
CA ARG A 331 -21.00 -18.98 16.76
C ARG A 331 -19.66 -19.68 16.98
N PRO A 332 -19.67 -21.02 17.12
CA PRO A 332 -18.42 -21.78 17.25
C PRO A 332 -17.57 -21.61 16.00
N MET A 333 -16.26 -21.57 16.21
CA MET A 333 -15.24 -21.48 15.18
C MET A 333 -14.26 -22.62 15.43
N ASP A 334 -13.92 -23.35 14.37
CA ASP A 334 -12.88 -24.37 14.45
C ASP A 334 -11.48 -23.69 14.40
N PRO A 335 -10.62 -23.86 15.42
CA PRO A 335 -9.25 -23.33 15.39
C PRO A 335 -8.42 -23.82 14.20
N ASP A 336 -8.72 -24.98 13.61
CA ASP A 336 -8.00 -25.49 12.45
C ASP A 336 -8.21 -24.63 11.21
N TRP A 337 -9.34 -23.91 11.10
CA TRP A 337 -9.52 -22.92 10.02
C TRP A 337 -8.55 -21.75 10.16
N ILE A 338 -8.24 -21.34 11.40
CA ILE A 338 -7.28 -20.27 11.69
C ILE A 338 -5.84 -20.76 11.44
N ARG A 339 -5.52 -22.01 11.82
CA ARG A 339 -4.22 -22.62 11.49
C ARG A 339 -3.99 -22.69 9.99
N SER A 340 -5.00 -23.17 9.26
CA SER A 340 -4.94 -23.29 7.81
C SER A 340 -4.66 -21.94 7.14
N ILE A 341 -5.45 -20.90 7.44
CA ILE A 341 -5.23 -19.58 6.81
C ILE A 341 -3.90 -18.95 7.23
N ARG A 342 -3.47 -19.15 8.48
CA ARG A 342 -2.14 -18.71 8.95
C ARG A 342 -1.03 -19.36 8.12
N ASP A 343 -1.10 -20.68 7.94
CA ASP A 343 -0.05 -21.42 7.23
C ASP A 343 0.00 -21.02 5.75
N GLN A 344 -1.17 -20.81 5.12
CA GLN A 344 -1.27 -20.24 3.77
C GLN A 344 -0.66 -18.82 3.69
N CYS A 345 -0.91 -17.96 4.68
CA CYS A 345 -0.29 -16.63 4.75
C CYS A 345 1.24 -16.72 4.88
N ARG A 346 1.74 -17.64 5.71
CA ARG A 346 3.18 -17.84 5.90
C ARG A 346 3.87 -18.35 4.63
N GLU A 347 3.24 -19.27 3.92
CA GLU A 347 3.73 -19.77 2.63
C GLU A 347 3.81 -18.64 1.60
N ALA A 348 2.79 -17.79 1.58
CA ALA A 348 2.70 -16.60 0.74
C ALA A 348 3.55 -15.40 1.19
N ARG A 349 4.19 -15.49 2.37
CA ARG A 349 4.89 -14.36 3.04
C ARG A 349 4.01 -13.13 3.25
N ILE A 350 2.73 -13.36 3.53
CA ILE A 350 1.76 -12.31 3.87
C ILE A 350 1.67 -12.22 5.40
N PRO A 351 1.83 -11.02 5.99
CA PRO A 351 1.61 -10.80 7.42
C PRO A 351 0.27 -11.36 7.89
N PHE A 352 0.29 -12.10 9.01
CA PHE A 352 -0.90 -12.67 9.63
C PHE A 352 -1.14 -12.13 11.05
N PHE A 353 -2.33 -11.57 11.26
CA PHE A 353 -2.79 -11.09 12.57
C PHE A 353 -3.94 -11.94 13.09
N LEU A 354 -3.75 -12.58 14.24
CA LEU A 354 -4.80 -13.23 15.01
C LEU A 354 -5.37 -12.25 16.03
N LYS A 355 -6.64 -11.87 15.83
CA LYS A 355 -7.36 -11.09 16.83
C LYS A 355 -7.67 -11.95 18.05
N LYS A 356 -8.38 -13.06 17.85
CA LYS A 356 -8.78 -14.00 18.91
C LYS A 356 -9.36 -15.31 18.39
N LEU A 357 -9.20 -16.38 19.15
CA LEU A 357 -9.69 -17.72 18.89
C LEU A 357 -11.07 -18.00 19.50
N ASP A 358 -11.42 -17.31 20.58
CA ASP A 358 -12.69 -17.55 21.26
C ASP A 358 -13.37 -16.25 21.75
N PRO A 359 -14.66 -16.32 22.12
CA PRO A 359 -15.38 -15.14 22.62
C PRO A 359 -14.83 -14.58 23.93
N LYS A 360 -14.03 -15.36 24.68
CA LYS A 360 -13.37 -14.93 25.92
C LYS A 360 -12.11 -14.10 25.66
N GLY A 361 -11.61 -14.13 24.43
CA GLY A 361 -10.45 -13.35 24.00
C GLY A 361 -9.14 -14.12 24.08
N GLU A 362 -9.14 -15.45 23.95
CA GLU A 362 -7.91 -16.22 23.75
C GLU A 362 -7.23 -15.75 22.46
N ARG A 363 -5.92 -15.51 22.48
CA ARG A 363 -5.14 -14.97 21.34
C ARG A 363 -3.91 -15.80 20.99
N MET A 364 -3.56 -16.79 21.83
CA MET A 364 -2.44 -17.69 21.59
C MET A 364 -2.89 -18.85 20.69
N LEU A 365 -2.30 -18.94 19.51
CA LEU A 365 -2.45 -20.09 18.63
C LEU A 365 -1.12 -20.87 18.62
N ASP A 366 -1.19 -22.11 19.05
CA ASP A 366 -0.03 -23.02 19.17
C ASP A 366 1.10 -22.44 20.03
N GLY A 367 0.74 -21.83 21.17
CA GLY A 367 1.68 -21.29 22.16
C GLY A 367 2.32 -19.95 21.78
N ARG A 368 1.88 -19.32 20.68
CA ARG A 368 2.43 -18.04 20.20
C ARG A 368 1.33 -17.04 19.87
N MET A 369 1.65 -15.75 20.08
CA MET A 369 0.90 -14.61 19.58
C MET A 369 1.24 -14.34 18.11
N TRP A 370 0.20 -14.17 17.28
CA TRP A 370 0.32 -13.82 15.88
C TRP A 370 -0.19 -12.40 15.69
N GLU A 371 0.71 -11.41 15.64
CA GLU A 371 0.36 -10.00 15.60
C GLU A 371 1.03 -9.26 14.44
N GLU A 372 1.39 -9.98 13.38
CA GLU A 372 2.14 -9.43 12.26
C GLU A 372 1.27 -8.40 11.50
N THR A 373 1.91 -7.30 11.10
CA THR A 373 1.27 -6.26 10.29
C THR A 373 2.22 -5.84 9.18
N PRO A 374 1.71 -5.33 8.03
CA PRO A 374 2.57 -4.79 6.97
C PRO A 374 3.28 -3.48 7.36
N PHE A 375 3.10 -3.02 8.61
CA PHE A 375 3.57 -1.71 9.09
C PHE A 375 4.66 -1.78 10.15
N GLU A 376 4.84 -2.92 10.83
CA GLU A 376 5.84 -3.05 11.90
C GLU A 376 7.28 -3.02 11.37
N ASN A 377 7.40 -3.00 10.05
CA ASN A 377 8.62 -2.93 9.30
C ASN A 377 8.61 -1.72 8.35
N GLU A 378 8.43 -0.50 8.84
CA GLU A 378 8.76 0.66 7.99
C GLU A 378 10.25 0.65 7.59
N ASN A 379 11.12 -0.02 8.37
CA ASN A 379 12.49 -0.35 7.99
C ASN A 379 12.64 -1.62 7.11
N ASP A 380 11.78 -2.65 7.19
CA ASP A 380 11.88 -3.81 6.26
C ASP A 380 10.98 -3.71 5.01
N ALA A 381 10.03 -2.79 4.94
CA ALA A 381 9.37 -2.42 3.68
C ALA A 381 10.36 -1.71 2.75
N LEU A 382 11.34 -0.99 3.32
CA LEU A 382 12.57 -0.62 2.61
C LEU A 382 13.46 -1.84 2.30
N MET A 383 13.41 -2.97 3.03
CA MET A 383 14.19 -4.17 2.65
C MET A 383 13.56 -4.99 1.51
N ILE A 384 12.25 -4.89 1.27
CA ILE A 384 11.59 -5.59 0.14
C ILE A 384 11.59 -4.73 -1.13
N HIS A 385 11.67 -3.40 -1.01
CA HIS A 385 11.52 -2.49 -2.15
C HIS A 385 12.52 -1.34 -2.28
N THR A 386 13.55 -1.24 -1.43
CA THR A 386 14.71 -0.42 -1.79
C THR A 386 15.59 -1.23 -2.73
N PRO A 387 15.96 -0.72 -3.91
CA PRO A 387 17.00 -1.37 -4.70
C PRO A 387 18.28 -1.45 -3.86
N VAL A 388 18.53 -2.62 -3.31
CA VAL A 388 19.77 -2.92 -2.61
C VAL A 388 20.87 -2.94 -3.66
N LYS A 389 21.94 -2.15 -3.44
CA LYS A 389 23.11 -2.15 -4.33
C LYS A 389 23.61 -3.58 -4.54
N LYS A 390 23.57 -4.05 -5.78
CA LYS A 390 24.14 -5.30 -6.25
C LYS A 390 25.65 -5.12 -6.35
N ILE A 391 26.39 -5.79 -5.47
CA ILE A 391 27.83 -5.63 -5.35
C ILE A 391 28.51 -6.89 -5.87
N PHE A 392 29.29 -6.75 -6.93
CA PHE A 392 30.15 -7.81 -7.42
C PHE A 392 31.37 -7.94 -6.50
N VAL A 393 31.57 -9.11 -5.91
CA VAL A 393 32.66 -9.38 -4.98
C VAL A 393 33.83 -10.02 -5.73
N CYS A 394 34.87 -9.23 -5.95
CA CYS A 394 36.13 -9.62 -6.58
C CYS A 394 37.14 -10.00 -5.47
N SER A 395 37.37 -11.30 -5.31
CA SER A 395 38.27 -11.87 -4.31
C SER A 395 39.10 -13.02 -4.89
N PRO A 396 40.26 -13.36 -4.31
CA PRO A 396 41.07 -14.47 -4.80
C PRO A 396 40.33 -15.80 -4.64
N TYR A 397 40.48 -16.68 -5.62
CA TYR A 397 39.96 -18.05 -5.57
C TYR A 397 41.08 -19.10 -5.65
N THR A 398 42.06 -18.90 -6.54
CA THR A 398 43.21 -19.79 -6.74
C THR A 398 44.21 -19.75 -5.58
N GLY A 399 44.96 -20.84 -5.38
CA GLY A 399 45.89 -21.00 -4.26
C GLY A 399 45.29 -21.96 -3.22
N ASP A 400 45.19 -21.53 -1.96
CA ASP A 400 44.41 -22.25 -0.95
C ASP A 400 42.91 -22.01 -1.18
N ILE A 401 42.31 -22.87 -2.00
CA ILE A 401 40.90 -22.77 -2.39
C ILE A 401 39.98 -22.79 -1.17
N GLN A 402 40.28 -23.61 -0.16
CA GLN A 402 39.41 -23.70 1.01
C GLN A 402 39.43 -22.41 1.83
N GLN A 403 40.62 -21.86 2.10
CA GLN A 403 40.73 -20.59 2.80
C GLN A 403 40.12 -19.43 2.01
N ASN A 404 40.32 -19.41 0.69
CA ASN A 404 39.76 -18.38 -0.19
C ASN A 404 38.23 -18.43 -0.25
N GLN A 405 37.62 -19.61 -0.25
CA GLN A 405 36.16 -19.73 -0.14
C GLN A 405 35.64 -19.22 1.21
N VAL A 406 36.33 -19.51 2.31
CA VAL A 406 35.99 -18.98 3.63
C VAL A 406 36.08 -17.45 3.64
N LEU A 407 37.15 -16.89 3.06
CA LEU A 407 37.35 -15.45 2.91
C LEU A 407 36.22 -14.81 2.08
N ALA A 408 35.92 -15.36 0.91
CA ALA A 408 34.85 -14.86 0.04
C ALA A 408 33.48 -14.89 0.75
N ARG A 409 33.16 -15.96 1.50
CA ARG A 409 31.94 -16.02 2.31
C ARG A 409 31.89 -14.92 3.38
N ARG A 410 33.02 -14.66 4.06
CA ARG A 410 33.11 -13.56 5.05
C ARG A 410 32.92 -12.19 4.41
N ILE A 411 33.50 -11.95 3.24
CA ILE A 411 33.32 -10.69 2.49
C ILE A 411 31.84 -10.51 2.10
N CYS A 412 31.22 -11.54 1.53
CA CYS A 412 29.79 -11.51 1.19
C CYS A 412 28.93 -11.25 2.44
N ALA A 413 29.21 -11.92 3.56
CA ALA A 413 28.50 -11.68 4.82
C ALA A 413 28.63 -10.23 5.28
N LYS A 414 29.83 -9.63 5.18
CA LYS A 414 30.06 -8.24 5.55
C LYS A 414 29.36 -7.25 4.63
N VAL A 415 29.35 -7.53 3.32
CA VAL A 415 28.57 -6.74 2.34
C VAL A 415 27.08 -6.77 2.71
N ARG A 416 26.55 -7.93 3.09
CA ARG A 416 25.16 -8.05 3.54
C ARG A 416 24.89 -7.30 4.84
N GLU A 417 25.80 -7.39 5.82
CA GLU A 417 25.71 -6.63 7.08
C GLU A 417 25.64 -5.12 6.84
N ARG A 418 26.35 -4.62 5.83
CA ARG A 418 26.32 -3.21 5.40
C ARG A 418 25.14 -2.87 4.47
N GLY A 419 24.16 -3.76 4.33
CA GLY A 419 22.95 -3.53 3.56
C GLY A 419 23.07 -3.72 2.05
N GLY A 420 24.14 -4.35 1.54
CA GLY A 420 24.35 -4.67 0.12
C GLY A 420 23.85 -6.07 -0.28
N ASN A 421 23.82 -6.34 -1.59
CA ASN A 421 23.48 -7.64 -2.20
C ASN A 421 24.73 -8.22 -2.90
N PRO A 422 25.50 -9.11 -2.25
CA PRO A 422 26.78 -9.58 -2.76
C PRO A 422 26.63 -10.70 -3.80
N PHE A 423 27.48 -10.66 -4.83
CA PHE A 423 27.65 -11.76 -5.77
C PHE A 423 29.14 -12.11 -5.94
N ALA A 424 29.54 -13.32 -5.55
CA ALA A 424 30.89 -13.85 -5.75
C ALA A 424 30.83 -15.03 -6.74
N PRO A 425 31.27 -14.88 -8.00
CA PRO A 425 31.10 -15.88 -9.05
C PRO A 425 31.62 -17.26 -8.67
N HIS A 426 32.80 -17.31 -8.05
CA HIS A 426 33.49 -18.55 -7.68
C HIS A 426 32.91 -19.23 -6.43
N LEU A 427 31.94 -18.62 -5.73
CA LEU A 427 31.13 -19.33 -4.73
C LEU A 427 29.90 -19.97 -5.35
N PHE A 428 29.37 -19.37 -6.43
CA PHE A 428 28.12 -19.78 -7.05
C PHE A 428 28.33 -20.77 -8.20
N TYR A 429 29.11 -20.41 -9.23
CA TYR A 429 29.24 -21.23 -10.44
C TYR A 429 29.98 -22.54 -10.19
N THR A 430 30.92 -22.57 -9.24
CA THR A 430 31.66 -23.79 -8.90
C THR A 430 30.80 -24.86 -8.22
N GLN A 431 29.54 -24.56 -7.90
CA GLN A 431 28.59 -25.57 -7.38
C GLN A 431 28.08 -26.49 -8.51
N PHE A 432 28.20 -26.08 -9.76
CA PHE A 432 27.69 -26.83 -10.93
C PHE A 432 28.58 -26.76 -12.18
N LEU A 433 29.72 -26.08 -12.12
CA LEU A 433 30.79 -26.09 -13.13
C LEU A 433 32.08 -26.63 -12.51
N ASP A 434 32.76 -27.54 -13.21
CA ASP A 434 34.04 -28.11 -12.78
C ASP A 434 35.20 -27.18 -13.17
N GLU A 435 35.83 -26.56 -12.17
CA GLU A 435 36.98 -25.68 -12.35
C GLU A 435 38.21 -26.40 -12.92
N LYS A 436 38.31 -27.73 -12.78
CA LYS A 436 39.40 -28.52 -13.39
C LYS A 436 39.19 -28.68 -14.89
N ASN A 437 37.96 -28.57 -15.38
CA ASN A 437 37.64 -28.58 -16.79
C ASN A 437 37.79 -27.16 -17.37
N ARG A 438 38.77 -26.98 -18.25
CA ARG A 438 39.07 -25.68 -18.86
C ARG A 438 37.85 -25.04 -19.55
N LYS A 439 37.00 -25.81 -20.23
CA LYS A 439 35.82 -25.27 -20.92
C LYS A 439 34.78 -24.75 -19.94
N GLU A 440 34.51 -25.49 -18.87
CA GLU A 440 33.53 -25.11 -17.85
C GLU A 440 34.05 -23.94 -17.00
N ARG A 441 35.34 -23.92 -16.69
CA ARG A 441 36.02 -22.79 -16.07
C ARG A 441 35.88 -21.51 -16.90
N ASP A 442 36.16 -21.58 -18.20
CA ASP A 442 36.03 -20.43 -19.10
C ASP A 442 34.56 -19.96 -19.20
N ALA A 443 33.60 -20.89 -19.17
CA ALA A 443 32.16 -20.58 -19.12
C ALA A 443 31.77 -19.89 -17.79
N GLY A 444 32.26 -20.35 -16.65
CA GLY A 444 32.00 -19.74 -15.35
C GLY A 444 32.54 -18.30 -15.26
N ILE A 445 33.73 -18.06 -15.82
CA ILE A 445 34.29 -16.70 -15.94
C ILE A 445 33.41 -15.83 -16.84
N ALA A 446 33.00 -16.33 -18.00
CA ALA A 446 32.16 -15.57 -18.92
C ALA A 446 30.80 -15.20 -18.30
N LEU A 447 30.15 -16.15 -17.60
CA LEU A 447 28.91 -15.90 -16.87
C LEU A 447 29.10 -14.87 -15.75
N GLY A 448 30.21 -14.95 -15.00
CA GLY A 448 30.54 -13.95 -13.98
C GLY A 448 30.68 -12.55 -14.56
N LEU A 449 31.39 -12.39 -15.67
CA LEU A 449 31.54 -11.09 -16.34
C LEU A 449 30.21 -10.57 -16.90
N ASP A 450 29.37 -11.44 -17.47
CA ASP A 450 28.04 -11.03 -17.93
C ASP A 450 27.14 -10.58 -16.76
N PHE A 451 27.17 -11.31 -15.63
CA PHE A 451 26.43 -10.93 -14.42
C PHE A 451 26.90 -9.60 -13.84
N MET A 452 28.19 -9.25 -13.95
CA MET A 452 28.72 -7.96 -13.51
C MET A 452 28.00 -6.77 -14.16
N ARG A 453 27.46 -6.93 -15.38
CA ARG A 453 26.76 -5.87 -16.12
C ARG A 453 25.47 -5.40 -15.44
N VAL A 454 24.91 -6.20 -14.53
CA VAL A 454 23.71 -5.84 -13.75
C VAL A 454 24.03 -5.45 -12.31
N CYS A 455 25.30 -5.40 -11.94
CA CYS A 455 25.76 -4.90 -10.64
C CYS A 455 25.87 -3.38 -10.64
N ASP A 456 25.68 -2.78 -9.46
CA ASP A 456 25.77 -1.33 -9.25
C ASP A 456 27.20 -0.90 -8.89
N GLU A 457 28.03 -1.82 -8.39
CA GLU A 457 29.39 -1.56 -7.90
C GLU A 457 30.23 -2.86 -7.86
N VAL A 458 31.55 -2.73 -7.97
CA VAL A 458 32.51 -3.82 -7.79
C VAL A 458 33.36 -3.58 -6.55
N LEU A 459 33.35 -4.53 -5.61
CA LEU A 459 34.17 -4.53 -4.41
C LEU A 459 35.37 -5.47 -4.59
N VAL A 460 36.58 -4.93 -4.49
CA VAL A 460 37.83 -5.67 -4.72
C VAL A 460 38.59 -5.83 -3.41
N PHE A 461 38.73 -7.07 -2.93
CA PHE A 461 39.49 -7.37 -1.74
C PHE A 461 40.97 -7.58 -2.05
N ARG A 462 41.85 -6.70 -1.52
CA ARG A 462 43.30 -6.70 -1.80
C ARG A 462 44.16 -7.23 -0.65
N GLY A 463 43.58 -7.76 0.44
CA GLY A 463 44.35 -8.22 1.62
C GLY A 463 45.47 -9.21 1.26
N ASN A 464 45.22 -10.08 0.27
CA ASN A 464 46.20 -11.05 -0.25
C ASN A 464 46.77 -10.68 -1.63
N GLY A 465 46.71 -9.39 -2.02
CA GLY A 465 47.07 -8.92 -3.36
C GLY A 465 45.97 -9.15 -4.41
N VAL A 466 46.28 -8.87 -5.68
CA VAL A 466 45.33 -8.97 -6.81
C VAL A 466 45.74 -10.09 -7.76
N SER A 467 44.93 -11.15 -7.83
CA SER A 467 45.17 -12.31 -8.70
C SER A 467 44.95 -12.00 -10.19
N ALA A 468 45.40 -12.88 -11.08
CA ALA A 468 45.15 -12.74 -12.52
C ALA A 468 43.66 -12.77 -12.90
N GLY A 469 42.85 -13.55 -12.18
CA GLY A 469 41.39 -13.57 -12.35
C GLY A 469 40.76 -12.23 -11.96
N MET A 470 41.17 -11.71 -10.80
CA MET A 470 40.71 -10.40 -10.32
C MET A 470 41.11 -9.27 -11.27
N LYS A 471 42.30 -9.31 -11.87
CA LYS A 471 42.70 -8.31 -12.89
C LYS A 471 41.74 -8.28 -14.08
N ARG A 472 41.21 -9.44 -14.51
CA ARG A 472 40.23 -9.51 -15.60
C ARG A 472 38.89 -8.91 -15.20
N GLU A 473 38.43 -9.20 -13.98
CA GLU A 473 37.19 -8.64 -13.42
C GLU A 473 37.29 -7.11 -13.27
N ILE A 474 38.41 -6.61 -12.72
CA ILE A 474 38.68 -5.17 -12.58
C ILE A 474 38.69 -4.49 -13.95
N ALA A 475 39.43 -5.04 -14.93
CA ALA A 475 39.48 -4.47 -16.28
C ALA A 475 38.10 -4.50 -16.99
N HIS A 476 37.24 -5.46 -16.66
CA HIS A 476 35.88 -5.51 -17.18
C HIS A 476 34.99 -4.44 -16.52
N ALA A 477 35.08 -4.29 -15.19
CA ALA A 477 34.38 -3.25 -14.44
C ALA A 477 34.72 -1.84 -14.94
N GLU A 478 36.00 -1.58 -15.21
CA GLU A 478 36.48 -0.32 -15.81
C GLU A 478 35.85 -0.05 -17.18
N ARG A 479 35.74 -1.07 -18.04
CA ARG A 479 35.07 -0.93 -19.35
C ARG A 479 33.57 -0.63 -19.23
N LEU A 480 32.92 -1.15 -18.19
CA LEU A 480 31.52 -0.89 -17.90
C LEU A 480 31.31 0.45 -17.17
N SER A 481 32.38 1.17 -16.83
CA SER A 481 32.34 2.38 -15.98
C SER A 481 31.63 2.15 -14.65
N LEU A 482 31.74 0.93 -14.09
CA LEU A 482 31.20 0.62 -12.77
C LEU A 482 32.10 1.22 -11.68
N PRO A 483 31.53 1.79 -10.59
CA PRO A 483 32.29 2.17 -9.42
C PRO A 483 33.08 0.98 -8.86
N ILE A 484 34.36 1.17 -8.55
CA ILE A 484 35.24 0.14 -7.97
C ILE A 484 35.71 0.58 -6.59
N THR A 485 35.38 -0.21 -5.57
CA THR A 485 35.80 0.03 -4.18
C THR A 485 36.83 -1.00 -3.77
N TYR A 486 38.04 -0.53 -3.45
CA TYR A 486 39.13 -1.38 -2.96
C TYR A 486 39.11 -1.49 -1.45
N VAL A 487 39.18 -2.71 -0.92
CA VAL A 487 39.15 -2.99 0.51
C VAL A 487 40.30 -3.91 0.92
N GLY A 488 40.77 -3.79 2.17
CA GLY A 488 41.82 -4.63 2.76
C GLY A 488 41.35 -5.35 4.02
N ASP A 489 42.28 -5.84 4.83
CA ASP A 489 41.95 -6.66 6.01
C ASP A 489 41.06 -5.95 7.04
N GLY A 490 41.19 -4.63 7.21
CA GLY A 490 40.34 -3.84 8.11
C GLY A 490 38.87 -3.69 7.67
N TYR A 491 38.48 -4.29 6.54
CA TYR A 491 37.08 -4.35 6.10
C TYR A 491 36.29 -5.49 6.75
N LEU A 492 36.99 -6.58 7.09
CA LEU A 492 36.46 -7.80 7.70
C LEU A 492 36.45 -7.70 9.23
#